data_AF-A0A1H7CWE7-F1
#
_entry.id   AF-A0A1H7CWE7-F1
#
_cell.length_a   1.000
_cell.length_b   1.000
_cell.length_c   1.000
_cell.angle_alpha   90.00
_cell.angle_beta   90.00
_cell.angle_gamma   90.00
#
_symmetry.space_group_name_H-M   'P 1'
#
loop_
_entity.id
_entity.type
_entity.pdbx_description
1 polymer ?
#
loop_
_entity_poly.entity_id
_entity_poly.type
_entity_poly.pdbx_seq_one_letter_code
_entity_poly.pdbx_strand_id
1 'polypeptide(L)'
;MTQSQPRSTRHILSLSGGKDSTALAIYMRDKVPEMEYVFCDTGEELQETYDYLERLQAYLGKEIVYLKNMRQGSVPDRLREMASRTHKGTAKGGKRGCDPSQCRPLAC
;
A
#
# COMPACT_ATOMS: atom_id res chain seq x y z
N MET A 1 14.78 -29.18 -9.57
CA MET A 1 14.29 -27.99 -10.29
C MET A 1 13.13 -27.42 -9.50
N THR A 2 13.38 -26.45 -8.61
CA THR A 2 12.33 -25.80 -7.80
C THR A 2 11.60 -24.78 -8.67
N GLN A 3 10.39 -25.09 -9.10
CA GLN A 3 9.53 -24.15 -9.80
C GLN A 3 9.04 -23.07 -8.82
N SER A 4 9.47 -21.83 -9.00
CA SER A 4 8.95 -20.67 -8.26
C SER A 4 7.55 -20.34 -8.78
N GLN A 5 6.53 -20.69 -8.00
CA GLN A 5 5.13 -20.32 -8.29
C GLN A 5 5.01 -18.81 -8.53
N PRO A 6 4.22 -18.35 -9.51
CA PRO A 6 3.97 -16.93 -9.70
C PRO A 6 3.26 -16.40 -8.45
N ARG A 7 3.93 -15.52 -7.69
CA ARG A 7 3.33 -14.88 -6.52
C ARG A 7 2.22 -13.95 -7.01
N SER A 8 0.99 -14.15 -6.53
CA SER A 8 -0.11 -13.22 -6.81
C SER A 8 0.24 -11.86 -6.21
N THR A 9 0.41 -10.85 -7.04
CA THR A 9 0.72 -9.48 -6.61
C THR A 9 -0.54 -8.83 -6.05
N ARG A 10 -0.44 -8.27 -4.85
CA ARG A 10 -1.52 -7.46 -4.26
C ARG A 10 -1.34 -6.00 -4.63
N HIS A 11 -2.44 -5.39 -5.04
CA HIS A 11 -2.48 -4.00 -5.43
C HIS A 11 -3.26 -3.22 -4.38
N ILE A 12 -2.55 -2.36 -3.64
CA ILE A 12 -3.14 -1.54 -2.58
C ILE A 12 -3.02 -0.09 -3.03
N LEU A 13 -4.12 0.65 -2.98
CA LEU A 13 -4.18 2.07 -3.32
C LEU A 13 -4.63 2.86 -2.10
N SER A 14 -3.79 3.81 -1.69
CA SER A 14 -4.13 4.74 -0.62
C SER A 14 -4.91 5.94 -1.14
N LEU A 15 -6.06 6.18 -0.53
CA LEU A 15 -6.95 7.30 -0.75
C LEU A 15 -6.67 8.38 0.27
N SER A 16 -6.61 9.64 -0.19
CA SER A 16 -6.41 10.82 0.66
C SER A 16 -7.67 11.69 0.76
N GLY A 17 -8.77 11.31 0.10
CA GLY A 17 -9.96 12.18 -0.02
C GLY A 17 -9.81 13.29 -1.08
N GLY A 18 -8.65 13.38 -1.74
CA GLY A 18 -8.38 14.35 -2.79
C GLY A 18 -8.90 13.92 -4.18
N LYS A 19 -8.96 14.89 -5.11
CA LYS A 19 -9.45 14.66 -6.47
C LYS A 19 -8.56 13.70 -7.26
N ASP A 20 -7.24 13.85 -7.15
CA ASP A 20 -6.28 13.06 -7.93
C ASP A 20 -6.23 11.59 -7.50
N SER A 21 -6.21 11.34 -6.18
CA SER A 21 -6.19 9.97 -5.65
C SER A 21 -7.48 9.23 -5.96
N THR A 22 -8.62 9.92 -5.96
CA THR A 22 -9.89 9.35 -6.39
C THR A 22 -9.96 9.11 -7.90
N ALA A 23 -9.51 10.05 -8.73
CA ALA A 23 -9.46 9.85 -10.17
C ALA A 23 -8.63 8.60 -10.52
N LEU A 24 -7.49 8.43 -9.84
CA LEU A 24 -6.66 7.24 -9.97
C LEU A 24 -7.39 5.96 -9.51
N ALA A 25 -8.10 6.00 -8.38
CA ALA A 25 -8.86 4.87 -7.86
C ALA A 25 -9.94 4.39 -8.83
N ILE A 26 -10.65 5.34 -9.44
CA ILE A 26 -11.68 5.08 -10.46
C ILE A 26 -11.03 4.48 -11.72
N TYR A 27 -9.92 5.05 -12.17
CA TYR A 27 -9.20 4.55 -13.34
C TYR A 27 -8.65 3.13 -13.13
N MET A 28 -8.17 2.82 -11.93
CA MET A 28 -7.60 1.52 -11.60
C MET A 28 -8.67 0.45 -11.34
N ARG A 29 -9.88 0.84 -10.92
CA ARG A 29 -11.01 -0.07 -10.70
C ARG A 29 -11.24 -0.98 -11.91
N ASP A 30 -11.22 -0.41 -13.11
CA ASP A 30 -11.53 -1.14 -14.34
C ASP A 30 -10.34 -1.98 -14.85
N LYS A 31 -9.14 -1.79 -14.29
CA LYS A 31 -7.91 -2.50 -14.70
C LYS A 31 -7.50 -3.61 -13.74
N VAL A 32 -7.72 -3.42 -12.45
CA VAL A 32 -7.28 -4.35 -11.39
C VAL A 32 -8.47 -4.66 -10.48
N PRO A 33 -9.27 -5.70 -10.80
CA PRO A 33 -10.48 -6.05 -10.07
C PRO A 33 -10.20 -6.59 -8.65
N GLU A 34 -8.95 -6.90 -8.31
CA GLU A 34 -8.53 -7.34 -6.96
C GLU A 34 -7.90 -6.20 -6.12
N MET A 35 -8.02 -4.94 -6.58
CA MET A 35 -7.43 -3.79 -5.88
C MET A 35 -8.07 -3.54 -4.49
N GLU A 36 -7.24 -3.24 -3.50
CA GLU A 36 -7.65 -2.89 -2.14
C GLU A 36 -7.47 -1.38 -1.91
N TYR A 37 -8.47 -0.75 -1.29
CA TYR A 37 -8.46 0.68 -1.01
C TYR A 37 -8.25 0.94 0.48
N VAL A 38 -7.33 1.85 0.82
CA VAL A 38 -7.02 2.21 2.20
C VAL A 38 -7.13 3.72 2.38
N PHE A 39 -7.70 4.18 3.50
CA PHE A 39 -7.77 5.60 3.87
C PHE A 39 -7.06 5.80 5.20
N CYS A 40 -6.13 6.75 5.27
CA CYS A 40 -5.42 7.09 6.48
C CYS A 40 -6.18 8.17 7.25
N ASP A 41 -6.90 7.76 8.29
CA ASP A 41 -7.72 8.66 9.10
C ASP A 41 -6.86 9.36 10.15
N THR A 42 -6.79 10.70 10.05
CA THR A 42 -6.08 11.57 10.99
C THR A 42 -6.96 11.97 12.17
N GLY A 43 -8.28 11.78 12.09
CA GLY A 43 -9.25 12.22 13.08
C GLY A 43 -9.60 13.70 13.02
N GLU A 44 -8.99 14.47 12.11
CA GLU A 44 -9.20 15.91 11.92
C GLU A 44 -9.95 16.22 10.61
N GLU A 45 -10.51 15.19 9.97
CA GLU A 45 -11.24 15.32 8.71
C GLU A 45 -12.68 15.80 8.96
N LEU A 46 -13.21 16.56 8.00
CA LEU A 46 -14.60 17.03 8.05
C LEU A 46 -15.59 15.88 7.83
N GLN A 47 -16.81 16.02 8.36
CA GLN A 47 -17.90 15.06 8.10
C GLN A 47 -18.14 14.85 6.60
N GLU A 48 -17.97 15.90 5.79
CA GLU A 48 -18.06 15.84 4.33
C GLU A 48 -17.07 14.85 3.70
N THR A 49 -15.87 14.69 4.29
CA THR A 49 -14.88 13.72 3.81
C THR A 49 -15.37 12.29 4.02
N TYR A 50 -15.98 11.98 5.17
CA TYR A 50 -16.53 10.65 5.43
C TYR A 50 -17.73 10.34 4.54
N ASP A 51 -18.65 11.28 4.36
CA ASP A 51 -19.80 11.14 3.46
C ASP A 51 -19.34 10.95 2.00
N TYR A 52 -18.27 11.64 1.61
CA TYR A 52 -17.63 11.46 0.31
C TYR A 52 -17.03 10.05 0.15
N LEU A 53 -16.32 9.55 1.16
CA LEU A 53 -15.75 8.20 1.13
C LEU A 53 -16.83 7.13 1.09
N GLU A 54 -17.98 7.33 1.74
CA GLU A 54 -19.14 6.44 1.63
C GLU A 54 -19.67 6.37 0.18
N ARG A 55 -19.85 7.53 -0.46
CA ARG A 55 -20.24 7.58 -1.89
C ARG A 55 -19.20 6.94 -2.79
N LEU A 56 -17.92 7.12 -2.48
CA LEU A 56 -16.82 6.53 -3.22
C LEU A 56 -16.81 4.99 -3.08
N GLN A 57 -17.08 4.45 -1.89
CA GLN A 57 -17.22 3.00 -1.66
C GLN A 57 -18.36 2.43 -2.51
N ALA A 58 -19.52 3.08 -2.52
CA ALA A 58 -20.65 2.67 -3.34
C ALA A 58 -20.30 2.67 -4.84
N TYR A 59 -19.53 3.66 -5.31
CA TYR A 59 -19.09 3.74 -6.70
C TYR A 59 -18.00 2.72 -7.08
N LEU A 60 -17.09 2.42 -6.17
CA LEU A 60 -16.02 1.45 -6.37
C LEU A 60 -16.51 -0.01 -6.19
N GLY A 61 -17.63 -0.21 -5.50
CA GLY A 61 -18.16 -1.54 -5.17
C GLY A 61 -17.29 -2.31 -4.18
N LYS A 62 -16.43 -1.61 -3.45
CA LYS A 62 -15.47 -2.17 -2.48
C LYS A 62 -15.38 -1.30 -1.24
N GLU A 63 -15.18 -1.96 -0.11
CA GLU A 63 -14.95 -1.30 1.16
C GLU A 63 -13.59 -0.60 1.19
N ILE A 64 -13.55 0.59 1.77
CA ILE A 64 -12.30 1.33 2.04
C ILE A 64 -11.87 1.01 3.47
N VAL A 65 -10.65 0.51 3.63
CA VAL A 65 -10.09 0.19 4.95
C VAL A 65 -9.57 1.47 5.62
N TYR A 66 -10.15 1.84 6.75
CA TYR A 66 -9.72 2.99 7.55
C TYR A 66 -8.55 2.62 8.47
N LEU A 67 -7.42 3.27 8.26
CA LEU A 67 -6.22 3.14 9.08
C LEU A 67 -6.18 4.30 10.07
N LYS A 68 -6.46 4.01 11.34
CA LYS A 68 -6.30 4.97 12.43
C LYS A 68 -4.86 4.98 12.92
N ASN A 69 -4.32 6.15 13.23
CA ASN A 69 -2.96 6.33 13.71
C ASN A 69 -2.81 5.89 15.18
N MET A 70 -2.96 4.58 15.44
CA MET A 70 -2.53 4.00 16.71
C MET A 70 -1.06 3.62 16.55
N ARG A 71 -0.20 4.19 17.41
CA ARG A 71 1.24 3.90 17.50
C ARG A 71 1.60 2.40 17.57
N GLN A 72 0.63 1.49 17.68
CA GLN A 72 0.76 0.08 17.36
C GLN A 72 -0.51 -0.45 16.66
N GLY A 73 -0.34 -0.85 15.40
CA GLY A 73 -1.02 -1.98 14.76
C GLY A 73 -2.55 -2.05 14.83
N SER A 74 -3.22 -1.51 13.82
CA SER A 74 -4.43 -2.12 13.29
C SER A 74 -4.42 -2.08 11.77
N VAL A 75 -3.32 -2.55 11.17
CA VAL A 75 -3.45 -3.16 9.86
C VAL A 75 -4.36 -4.36 10.08
N PRO A 76 -5.54 -4.45 9.43
CA PRO A 76 -6.45 -5.57 9.62
C PRO A 76 -5.65 -6.88 9.52
N ASP A 77 -5.94 -7.88 10.34
CA ASP A 77 -5.10 -9.07 10.49
C ASP A 77 -4.74 -9.72 9.13
N ARG A 78 -5.62 -9.59 8.13
CA ARG A 78 -5.34 -9.96 6.73
C ARG A 78 -4.11 -9.25 6.13
N LEU A 79 -3.93 -7.95 6.31
CA LEU A 79 -2.77 -7.21 5.80
C LEU A 79 -1.51 -7.45 6.67
N ARG A 80 -1.67 -7.70 7.97
CA ARG A 80 -0.56 -8.08 8.87
C ARG A 80 -0.01 -9.48 8.60
N GLU A 81 -0.89 -10.44 8.31
CA GLU A 81 -0.50 -11.77 7.86
C GLU A 81 0.31 -11.70 6.55
N MET A 82 0.01 -10.72 5.70
CA MET A 82 0.70 -10.51 4.43
C MET A 82 2.03 -9.75 4.54
N ALA A 83 2.21 -8.92 5.56
CA ALA A 83 3.53 -8.38 5.93
C ALA A 83 4.43 -9.44 6.61
N SER A 84 3.85 -10.38 7.36
CA SER A 84 4.59 -11.44 8.05
C SER A 84 5.06 -12.59 7.14
N ARG A 85 4.50 -12.73 5.93
CA ARG A 85 4.90 -13.76 4.95
C ARG A 85 6.18 -13.43 4.17
N THR A 86 6.72 -12.22 4.31
CA THR A 86 8.09 -11.88 3.88
C THR A 86 9.07 -12.11 5.03
N HIS A 87 9.46 -13.36 5.28
CA HIS A 87 10.77 -13.83 5.81
C HIS A 87 10.64 -15.21 6.48
N LYS A 88 10.49 -16.27 5.70
CA LYS A 88 11.28 -17.49 5.93
C LYS A 88 12.29 -17.62 4.79
N GLY A 89 13.27 -16.72 4.81
CA GLY A 89 14.46 -16.77 3.98
C GLY A 89 15.66 -16.64 4.90
N THR A 90 16.29 -17.76 5.19
CA THR A 90 17.50 -17.93 5.98
C THR A 90 18.53 -16.83 5.73
N ALA A 91 18.99 -16.21 6.81
CA ALA A 91 20.19 -15.39 6.82
C ALA A 91 21.38 -16.22 6.29
N LYS A 92 21.89 -15.87 5.11
CA LYS A 92 23.31 -16.02 4.79
C LYS A 92 23.84 -14.62 4.49
N GLY A 93 24.61 -14.09 5.44
CA GLY A 93 25.30 -12.83 5.30
C GLY A 93 26.28 -12.89 4.12
N GLY A 94 26.14 -11.94 3.20
CA GLY A 94 27.16 -11.56 2.25
C GLY A 94 27.36 -10.06 2.39
N LYS A 95 28.42 -9.65 3.08
CA LYS A 95 28.83 -8.23 3.18
C LYS A 95 29.13 -7.73 1.78
N ARG A 96 28.24 -6.97 1.17
CA ARG A 96 28.60 -6.06 0.07
C ARG A 96 28.83 -4.69 0.68
N GLY A 97 30.07 -4.42 1.05
CA GLY A 97 30.49 -3.05 1.36
C GLY A 97 30.40 -2.22 0.08
N CYS A 98 29.74 -1.06 0.17
CA CYS A 98 29.92 -0.02 -0.83
C CYS A 98 31.35 0.48 -0.72
N ASP A 99 32.14 0.31 -1.77
CA ASP A 99 33.45 0.92 -1.91
C ASP A 99 33.26 2.44 -2.13
N PRO A 100 33.69 3.30 -1.19
CA PRO A 100 33.53 4.75 -1.31
C PRO A 100 34.23 5.37 -2.52
N SER A 101 35.15 4.63 -3.17
CA SER A 101 35.87 5.10 -4.37
C SER A 101 34.98 5.15 -5.64
N GLN A 102 33.79 4.56 -5.62
CA GLN A 102 32.87 4.54 -6.77
C GLN A 102 31.90 5.73 -6.84
N CYS A 103 31.88 6.60 -5.82
CA CYS A 103 31.16 7.87 -5.89
C CYS A 103 31.99 8.90 -6.68
N ARG A 104 31.86 8.88 -8.00
CA ARG A 104 32.38 9.98 -8.83
C ARG A 104 31.48 11.22 -8.64
N PRO A 105 32.04 12.39 -8.29
CA PRO A 105 31.26 13.62 -8.24
C PRO A 105 30.87 14.03 -9.67
N LEU A 106 29.57 14.25 -9.88
CA LEU A 106 29.07 15.02 -11.02
C LEU A 106 29.62 16.45 -10.89
N ALA A 107 30.49 16.84 -11.81
CA ALA A 107 30.89 18.23 -11.95
C ALA A 107 29.78 19.02 -12.68
N CYS A 108 29.52 20.24 -12.20
CA CYS A 108 28.77 21.28 -12.91
C CYS A 108 29.36 21.58 -14.29
#